data_AF-A0A2T2SVG1-F1
#
_entry.id   AF-A0A2T2SVG1-F1
#
_cell.length_a   1.000
_cell.length_b   1.000
_cell.length_c   1.000
_cell.angle_alpha   90.00
_cell.angle_beta   90.00
_cell.angle_gamma   90.00
#
_symmetry.space_group_name_H-M   'P 1'
#
loop_
_entity.id
_entity.type
_entity.pdbx_description
1 polymer ?
#
loop_
_entity_poly.entity_id
_entity_poly.type
_entity_poly.pdbx_seq_one_letter_code
_entity_poly.pdbx_strand_id
1 'polypeptide(L)' 'YHVANVRRLQRLTDEGRLDPDEPVTPEVLEDLGAVRSADRVKILGDGEIDEALDVSAHAFSTSAQEKIEDAGGSVTAIDE' A
#
# COMPACT_ATOMS: atom_id res chain seq x y z
N TYR A 1 13.98 2.20 4.84
CA TYR A 1 12.57 2.09 4.48
C TYR A 1 12.27 0.65 4.12
N HIS A 2 11.22 0.08 4.69
CA HIS A 2 10.62 -1.18 4.27
C HIS A 2 9.83 -0.93 3.00
N VAL A 3 10.16 -1.66 1.95
CA VAL A 3 9.54 -1.48 0.65
C VAL A 3 8.33 -2.39 0.53
N ALA A 4 7.18 -1.82 0.23
CA ALA A 4 6.00 -2.55 -0.22
C ALA A 4 5.70 -2.19 -1.68
N ASN A 5 5.36 -3.20 -2.49
CA ASN A 5 5.03 -3.00 -3.90
C ASN A 5 3.52 -3.07 -4.08
N VAL A 6 2.98 -2.27 -5.00
CA VAL A 6 1.54 -2.26 -5.31
C VAL A 6 1.01 -3.64 -5.71
N ARG A 7 1.81 -4.45 -6.45
CA ARG A 7 1.44 -5.85 -6.76
C ARG A 7 1.17 -6.71 -5.53
N ARG A 8 1.83 -6.42 -4.41
CA ARG A 8 1.69 -7.19 -3.16
C ARG A 8 0.45 -6.74 -2.40
N LEU A 9 0.07 -5.47 -2.51
CA LEU A 9 -1.21 -4.96 -2.00
C LEU A 9 -2.36 -5.63 -2.76
N GLN A 10 -2.35 -5.56 -4.09
CA GLN A 10 -3.37 -6.20 -4.94
C GLN A 10 -3.52 -7.69 -4.62
N ARG A 11 -2.40 -8.42 -4.52
CA ARG A 11 -2.44 -9.84 -4.18
C ARG A 11 -3.08 -10.10 -2.82
N LEU A 12 -2.78 -9.29 -1.80
CA LEU A 12 -3.36 -9.44 -0.47
C LEU A 12 -4.86 -9.14 -0.46
N THR A 13 -5.32 -8.19 -1.28
CA THR A 13 -6.75 -7.90 -1.47
C THR A 13 -7.46 -9.04 -2.19
N ASP A 14 -6.87 -9.59 -3.26
CA ASP A 14 -7.38 -10.78 -3.98
C ASP A 14 -7.42 -12.04 -3.08
N GLU A 15 -6.44 -12.17 -2.19
CA GLU A 15 -6.41 -13.22 -1.15
C GLU A 15 -7.45 -12.97 -0.02
N GLY A 16 -8.21 -11.87 -0.06
CA GLY A 16 -9.22 -11.49 0.94
C GLY A 16 -8.62 -11.16 2.31
N ARG A 17 -7.35 -10.73 2.33
CA ARG A 17 -6.61 -10.37 3.55
C ARG A 17 -6.52 -8.86 3.78
N LEU A 18 -6.76 -8.07 2.73
CA LEU A 18 -6.91 -6.63 2.79
C LEU A 18 -8.33 -6.28 2.37
N ASP A 19 -8.99 -5.47 3.18
CA ASP A 19 -10.30 -4.92 2.87
C ASP A 19 -10.12 -3.59 2.12
N PRO A 20 -10.69 -3.45 0.91
CA PRO A 20 -10.56 -2.22 0.13
C PRO A 20 -11.31 -1.03 0.73
N ASP A 21 -12.31 -1.31 1.57
CA ASP A 21 -13.06 -0.31 2.33
C ASP A 21 -12.31 0.19 3.58
N GLU A 22 -11.19 -0.44 3.97
CA GLU A 22 -10.41 -0.07 5.16
C GLU A 22 -9.05 0.54 4.80
N PRO A 23 -8.55 1.50 5.61
CA PRO A 23 -7.26 2.12 5.37
C PRO A 23 -6.12 1.12 5.56
N VAL A 24 -5.31 0.95 4.52
CA VAL A 24 -4.11 0.13 4.51
C VAL A 24 -2.98 0.89 5.22
N THR A 25 -2.88 0.71 6.53
CA THR A 25 -1.83 1.29 7.38
C THR A 25 -0.55 0.45 7.38
N PRO A 26 0.62 1.02 7.71
CA PRO A 26 1.86 0.25 7.81
C PRO A 26 1.79 -0.87 8.86
N GLU A 27 0.96 -0.73 9.90
CA GLU A 27 0.71 -1.75 10.92
C GLU A 27 -0.02 -2.95 10.34
N VAL A 28 -1.07 -2.73 9.55
CA VAL A 28 -1.79 -3.80 8.83
C VAL A 28 -0.83 -4.49 7.85
N LEU A 29 0.00 -3.74 7.15
CA LEU A 29 1.01 -4.31 6.25
C LEU A 29 2.05 -5.16 6.99
N GLU A 30 2.40 -4.81 8.23
CA GLU A 30 3.30 -5.61 9.07
C GLU A 30 2.62 -6.90 9.52
N ASP A 31 1.40 -6.82 10.06
CA ASP A 31 0.61 -7.97 10.53
C ASP A 31 0.37 -9.00 9.41
N LEU A 32 0.08 -8.50 8.20
CA LEU A 32 -0.13 -9.33 7.02
C LEU A 32 1.18 -9.94 6.46
N GLY A 33 2.35 -9.48 6.93
CA GLY A 33 3.66 -9.87 6.44
C GLY A 33 3.99 -9.28 5.06
N ALA A 34 3.39 -8.14 4.73
CA ALA A 34 3.72 -7.37 3.53
C ALA A 34 5.03 -6.59 3.71
N VAL A 35 5.25 -6.06 4.92
CA VAL A 35 6.50 -5.44 5.35
C VAL A 35 7.07 -6.14 6.58
N ARG A 36 8.36 -5.93 6.85
CA ARG A 36 9.01 -6.45 8.07
C ARG A 36 8.76 -5.58 9.30
N SER A 37 8.60 -4.27 9.10
CA SER A 37 8.38 -3.33 10.18
C SER A 37 7.58 -2.12 9.68
N ALA A 38 6.67 -1.62 10.51
CA ALA A 38 5.83 -0.46 10.23
C ALA A 38 6.59 0.89 10.32
N ASP A 39 7.75 0.95 10.99
CA ASP A 39 8.47 2.21 11.30
C ASP A 39 8.81 3.11 10.12
N ARG A 40 9.10 2.56 8.93
CA ARG A 40 9.49 3.37 7.75
C ARG A 40 9.06 2.70 6.47
N VAL A 41 7.78 2.75 6.15
CA VAL A 41 7.26 2.10 4.94
C VAL A 41 7.36 3.03 3.72
N LYS A 42 7.93 2.51 2.63
CA LYS A 42 7.95 3.14 1.32
C LYS A 42 7.17 2.30 0.31
N ILE A 43 6.16 2.88 -0.33
CA ILE A 43 5.39 2.22 -1.38
C ILE A 43 6.04 2.47 -2.74
N LEU A 44 6.26 1.39 -3.50
CA LEU A 44 6.76 1.42 -4.87
C LEU A 44 5.71 0.91 -5.85
N GLY A 45 5.63 1.55 -7.01
CA GLY A 45 4.68 1.23 -8.09
C GLY A 45 5.12 0.04 -8.95
N ASP A 46 5.75 -0.98 -8.37
CA ASP A 46 6.13 -2.21 -9.10
C ASP A 46 4.93 -3.14 -9.22
N GLY A 47 4.55 -3.44 -10.46
CA GLY A 47 3.35 -4.19 -10.85
C GLY A 47 2.09 -3.34 -10.96
N GLU A 48 0.94 -3.99 -11.02
CA GLU A 48 -0.36 -3.35 -11.30
C GLU A 48 -1.22 -3.31 -10.02
N ILE A 49 -2.22 -2.44 -10.01
CA ILE A 49 -3.21 -2.29 -8.97
C ILE A 49 -4.44 -1.73 -9.66
N ASP A 50 -5.52 -2.48 -9.59
CA ASP A 50 -6.80 -2.14 -10.25
C ASP A 50 -7.91 -1.89 -9.22
N GLU A 51 -7.56 -2.04 -7.94
CA GLU A 51 -8.47 -1.97 -6.82
C GLU A 51 -8.29 -0.63 -6.10
N ALA A 52 -9.41 0.01 -5.79
CA ALA A 52 -9.42 1.24 -5.00
C ALA A 52 -8.99 0.90 -3.57
N LEU A 53 -7.80 1.36 -3.17
CA LEU A 53 -7.22 1.13 -1.85
C LEU A 53 -6.78 2.45 -1.23
N ASP A 54 -7.12 2.66 0.04
CA ASP A 54 -6.66 3.79 0.85
C ASP A 54 -5.32 3.45 1.51
N VAL A 55 -4.20 3.77 0.87
CA VAL A 55 -2.86 3.39 1.34
C VAL A 55 -2.22 4.50 2.17
N SER A 56 -1.88 4.19 3.42
CA SER A 56 -1.15 5.07 4.34
C SER A 56 0.30 4.62 4.52
N ALA A 57 1.27 5.48 4.23
CA ALA A 57 2.70 5.16 4.38
C ALA A 57 3.58 6.41 4.53
N HIS A 58 4.86 6.21 4.88
CA HIS A 58 5.80 7.30 5.16
C HIS A 58 6.37 7.92 3.87
N ALA A 59 6.45 7.12 2.81
CA ALA A 59 6.92 7.59 1.51
C ALA A 59 6.26 6.82 0.38
N PHE A 60 6.01 7.51 -0.73
CA PHE A 60 5.48 6.90 -1.94
C PHE A 60 6.39 7.28 -3.12
N SER A 61 6.60 6.35 -4.05
CA SER A 61 7.18 6.70 -5.34
C SER A 61 6.12 7.35 -6.23
N THR A 62 6.55 8.21 -7.16
CA THR A 62 5.68 8.87 -8.14
C THR A 62 4.79 7.87 -8.88
N SER A 63 5.38 6.80 -9.41
CA SER A 63 4.63 5.74 -10.10
C SER A 63 3.71 4.92 -9.19
N ALA A 64 3.89 4.94 -7.87
CA ALA A 64 2.97 4.30 -6.94
C ALA A 64 1.73 5.17 -6.73
N GLN A 65 1.93 6.47 -6.51
CA GLN A 65 0.83 7.43 -6.36
C GLN A 65 -0.05 7.43 -7.59
N GLU A 66 0.55 7.60 -8.77
CA GLU A 66 -0.17 7.60 -10.05
C GLU A 66 -1.02 6.34 -10.22
N LYS A 67 -0.47 5.15 -9.92
CA LYS A 67 -1.20 3.89 -10.06
C LYS A 67 -2.34 3.73 -9.06
N ILE A 68 -2.13 4.12 -7.81
CA ILE A 68 -3.18 4.05 -6.77
C ILE A 68 -4.31 5.02 -7.10
N GLU A 69 -3.98 6.23 -7.55
CA GLU A 69 -4.95 7.24 -8.00
C GLU A 69 -5.70 6.79 -9.27
N ASP A 70 -5.02 6.15 -10.23
CA ASP A 70 -5.63 5.62 -11.47
C ASP A 70 -6.60 4.46 -11.17
N ALA A 71 -6.28 3.62 -10.17
CA ALA A 71 -7.17 2.59 -9.64
C ALA A 71 -8.37 3.15 -8.85
N GLY A 72 -8.43 4.46 -8.62
CA GLY A 72 -9.47 5.11 -7.81
C GLY A 72 -9.26 5.01 -6.30
N GLY A 73 -8.06 4.64 -5.86
CA GLY A 73 -7.65 4.63 -4.46
C GLY A 73 -7.16 5.99 -3.97
N SER A 74 -6.67 6.03 -2.74
CA SER A 74 -6.15 7.24 -2.09
C SER A 74 -4.81 6.98 -1.41
N VAL A 75 -3.91 7.96 -1.44
CA VAL A 75 -2.59 7.87 -0.81
C VAL A 75 -2.47 8.88 0.33
N THR A 76 -2.18 8.38 1.52
CA THR A 76 -1.97 9.20 2.72
C THR A 76 -0.51 9.11 3.16
N ALA A 77 0.20 10.23 3.06
CA ALA A 77 1.53 10.36 3.63
C ALA A 77 1.42 10.62 5.13
N ILE A 78 1.86 9.66 5.94
CA ILE A 78 2.01 9.81 7.39
C ILE A 78 3.43 10.31 7.69
N ASP A 79 3.53 11.42 8.43
CA ASP A 79 4.80 12.05 8.82
C ASP A 79 5.06 11.72 10.29
N GLU A 80 5.76 10.60 10.56
CA GLU A 80 6.31 10.24 11.87
C GLU A 80 7.70 9.58 11.72
#